data_AF-A0A4Q2XVR3-F1
#
_entry.id   AF-A0A4Q2XVR3-F1
#
_cell.length_a   1.000
_cell.length_b   1.000
_cell.length_c   1.000
_cell.angle_alpha   90.00
_cell.angle_beta   90.00
_cell.angle_gamma   90.00
#
_symmetry.space_group_name_H-M   'P 1'
#
loop_
_entity.id
_entity.type
_entity.pdbx_description
1 polymer ?
#
loop_
_entity_poly.entity_id
_entity_poly.type
_entity_poly.pdbx_seq_one_letter_code
_entity_poly.pdbx_strand_id
1 'polypeptide(L)'
;MPPTPTPSFNPFAGISALEIFAFIIPFVLAIWVDLRAHRSGHAVTMKDAAIWSAIWVACALAFGAFIWKERSAEAASLYFTGYVLEKALAVDNLFAFFL
;
A
#
# COMPACT_ATOMS: atom_id res chain seq x y z
N MET A 1 32.41 -34.86 10.23
CA MET A 1 31.95 -33.45 10.10
C MET A 1 30.78 -33.26 11.03
N PRO A 2 30.76 -32.21 11.87
CA PRO A 2 29.52 -31.79 12.53
C PRO A 2 28.51 -31.34 11.45
N PRO A 3 27.20 -31.57 11.65
CA PRO A 3 26.19 -31.05 10.73
C PRO A 3 26.28 -29.52 10.66
N THR A 4 26.31 -28.97 9.45
CA THR A 4 26.26 -27.53 9.24
C THR A 4 24.92 -27.01 9.76
N PRO A 5 24.88 -25.96 10.59
CA PRO A 5 23.61 -25.39 11.03
C PRO A 5 22.79 -24.95 9.81
N THR A 6 21.58 -25.46 9.68
CA THR A 6 20.61 -25.00 8.68
C THR A 6 20.28 -23.53 8.94
N PRO A 7 20.41 -22.63 7.96
CA PRO A 7 20.04 -21.23 8.14
C PRO A 7 18.56 -21.15 8.48
N SER A 8 18.23 -20.65 9.67
CA SER A 8 16.85 -20.39 10.06
C SER A 8 16.36 -19.17 9.29
N PHE A 9 15.52 -19.38 8.28
CA PHE A 9 14.82 -18.29 7.61
C PHE A 9 13.72 -17.76 8.54
N ASN A 10 13.96 -16.61 9.16
CA ASN A 10 12.94 -15.88 9.89
C ASN A 10 12.62 -14.57 9.13
N PRO A 11 11.57 -14.55 8.28
CA PRO A 11 11.22 -13.39 7.46
C PRO A 11 10.82 -12.16 8.31
N PHE A 12 10.52 -12.38 9.59
CA PHE A 12 10.09 -11.33 10.50
C PHE A 12 11.24 -10.77 11.36
N ALA A 13 12.43 -11.37 11.30
CA ALA A 13 13.56 -10.96 12.14
C ALA A 13 14.02 -9.51 11.93
N GLY A 14 13.69 -8.92 10.79
CA GLY A 14 14.00 -7.53 10.46
C GLY A 14 12.87 -6.54 10.71
N ILE A 15 11.68 -6.97 11.11
CA ILE A 15 10.50 -6.10 11.27
C ILE A 15 10.38 -5.68 12.74
N SER A 16 10.55 -4.39 12.99
CA SER A 16 10.38 -3.80 14.31
C SER A 16 8.91 -3.49 14.60
N ALA A 17 8.54 -3.46 15.88
CA ALA A 17 7.19 -3.05 16.30
C ALA A 17 6.85 -1.64 15.79
N LEU A 18 7.85 -0.75 15.72
CA LEU A 18 7.69 0.61 15.19
C LEU A 18 7.19 0.59 13.74
N GLU A 19 7.71 -0.30 12.90
CA GLU A 19 7.31 -0.39 11.49
C GLU A 19 5.89 -0.94 11.34
N ILE A 20 5.52 -1.90 12.21
CA ILE A 20 4.15 -2.41 12.26
C ILE A 20 3.20 -1.27 12.60
N PHE A 21 3.51 -0.47 13.63
CA PHE A 21 2.67 0.69 13.99
C PHE A 21 2.67 1.77 12.92
N ALA A 22 3.82 2.04 12.30
CA ALA A 22 3.97 3.02 11.22
C ALA A 22 3.15 2.64 9.96
N PHE A 23 2.86 1.35 9.75
CA PHE A 23 1.94 0.89 8.71
C PHE A 23 0.48 0.85 9.18
N ILE A 24 0.21 0.17 10.30
CA ILE A 24 -1.16 -0.12 10.76
C ILE A 24 -1.92 1.13 11.16
N ILE A 25 -1.30 2.07 11.86
CA ILE A 25 -1.97 3.30 12.33
C ILE A 25 -2.50 4.14 11.16
N PRO A 26 -1.67 4.57 10.19
CA PRO A 26 -2.17 5.33 9.05
C PRO A 26 -3.12 4.52 8.18
N PHE A 27 -2.92 3.21 8.04
CA PHE A 27 -3.83 2.34 7.30
C PHE A 27 -5.24 2.32 7.90
N VAL A 28 -5.35 2.05 9.21
CA VAL A 28 -6.64 2.02 9.91
C VAL A 28 -7.30 3.41 9.89
N LEU A 29 -6.51 4.47 10.08
CA LEU A 29 -7.02 5.84 10.00
C LEU A 29 -7.58 6.15 8.60
N ALA A 30 -6.84 5.79 7.54
CA ALA A 30 -7.26 6.04 6.16
C ALA A 30 -8.56 5.31 5.83
N ILE A 31 -8.67 4.03 6.21
CA ILE A 31 -9.91 3.24 6.04
C ILE A 31 -11.05 3.84 6.84
N TRP A 32 -10.82 4.25 8.09
CA TRP A 32 -11.85 4.87 8.91
C TRP A 32 -12.37 6.19 8.31
N VAL A 33 -11.47 7.03 7.78
CA VAL A 33 -11.82 8.27 7.07
C VAL A 33 -12.63 7.97 5.81
N ASP A 34 -12.18 7.03 4.98
CA ASP A 34 -12.85 6.67 3.73
C ASP A 34 -14.27 6.13 3.98
N LEU A 35 -14.39 5.19 4.93
CA LEU A 35 -15.69 4.62 5.34
C LEU A 35 -16.61 5.68 5.94
N ARG A 36 -16.08 6.71 6.60
CA ARG A 36 -16.89 7.81 7.16
C ARG A 36 -17.34 8.77 6.05
N ALA A 37 -16.47 9.06 5.09
CA ALA A 37 -16.74 9.99 4.00
C ALA A 37 -17.81 9.44 3.04
N HIS A 38 -17.77 8.15 2.74
CA HIS A 38 -18.71 7.51 1.80
C HIS A 38 -20.04 7.02 2.43
N ARG A 39 -20.35 7.36 3.68
CA ARG A 39 -21.61 6.92 4.33
C ARG A 39 -22.89 7.55 3.75
N SER A 40 -22.78 8.64 3.00
CA SER A 40 -23.94 9.50 2.69
C SER A 40 -24.70 9.18 1.40
N GLY A 41 -24.32 8.12 0.68
CA GLY A 41 -25.09 7.63 -0.49
C GLY A 41 -25.24 8.62 -1.65
N HIS A 42 -24.48 9.72 -1.66
CA HIS A 42 -24.49 10.68 -2.76
C HIS A 42 -23.93 10.04 -4.03
N ALA A 43 -24.52 10.40 -5.18
CA ALA A 43 -23.98 10.01 -6.48
C ALA A 43 -22.56 10.58 -6.63
N VAL A 44 -21.56 9.68 -6.73
CA VAL A 44 -20.15 10.07 -6.89
C VAL A 44 -19.98 10.72 -8.26
N THR A 45 -19.61 11.99 -8.28
CA THR A 45 -19.30 12.67 -9.54
C THR A 45 -17.91 12.27 -10.02
N MET A 46 -17.63 12.46 -11.32
CA MET A 46 -16.29 12.19 -11.88
C MET A 46 -15.18 13.00 -11.18
N LYS A 47 -15.50 14.21 -10.74
CA LYS A 47 -14.56 15.07 -9.99
C LYS A 47 -14.24 14.46 -8.62
N ASP A 48 -15.26 13.97 -7.91
CA ASP A 48 -15.06 13.34 -6.60
C ASP A 48 -14.23 12.05 -6.73
N ALA A 49 -14.54 11.21 -7.72
CA ALA A 49 -13.78 10.00 -8.01
C ALA A 49 -12.30 10.28 -8.32
N ALA A 50 -12.02 11.33 -9.09
CA ALA A 50 -10.66 11.75 -9.40
C ALA A 50 -9.91 12.26 -8.15
N ILE A 51 -10.56 13.05 -7.29
CA ILE A 51 -9.97 13.54 -6.04
C ILE A 51 -9.64 12.38 -5.11
N TRP A 52 -10.58 11.45 -4.90
CA TRP A 52 -10.34 10.28 -4.06
C TRP A 52 -9.23 9.40 -4.60
N SER A 53 -9.20 9.19 -5.92
CA SER A 53 -8.10 8.46 -6.58
C SER A 53 -6.74 9.14 -6.32
N ALA A 54 -6.67 10.46 -6.43
CA ALA A 54 -5.44 11.21 -6.17
C ALA A 54 -5.00 11.12 -4.70
N ILE A 55 -5.93 11.17 -3.74
CA ILE A 55 -5.64 10.99 -2.31
C ILE A 55 -5.00 9.62 -2.07
N TRP A 56 -5.60 8.55 -2.60
CA TRP A 56 -5.09 7.19 -2.43
C TRP A 56 -3.72 6.99 -3.08
N VAL A 57 -3.50 7.57 -4.27
CA VAL A 57 -2.18 7.56 -4.92
C VAL A 57 -1.16 8.32 -4.07
N ALA A 58 -1.50 9.50 -3.54
CA ALA A 58 -0.61 10.27 -2.69
C ALA A 58 -0.24 9.52 -1.39
N CYS A 59 -1.19 8.81 -0.78
CA CYS A 59 -0.92 7.94 0.37
C CYS A 59 0.07 6.82 0.04
N ALA A 60 -0.09 6.15 -1.11
CA ALA A 60 0.84 5.13 -1.57
C ALA A 60 2.25 5.71 -1.82
N LEU A 61 2.34 6.86 -2.48
CA LEU A 61 3.61 7.56 -2.71
C LEU A 61 4.30 7.96 -1.40
N ALA A 62 3.54 8.49 -0.43
CA ALA A 62 4.06 8.87 0.88
C ALA A 62 4.60 7.64 1.65
N PHE A 63 3.90 6.51 1.58
CA PHE A 63 4.37 5.27 2.20
C PHE A 63 5.61 4.70 1.51
N GLY A 64 5.68 4.75 0.18
CA GLY A 64 6.90 4.36 -0.55
C GLY A 64 8.09 5.26 -0.24
N ALA A 65 7.89 6.56 -0.05
CA ALA A 65 8.93 7.48 0.43
C ALA A 65 9.40 7.15 1.86
N PHE A 66 8.48 6.73 2.73
CA PHE A 66 8.82 6.22 4.06
C PHE A 66 9.69 4.96 3.99
N ILE A 67 9.35 3.99 3.13
CA ILE A 67 10.17 2.79 2.90
C ILE A 67 11.56 3.17 2.40
N TRP A 68 11.66 4.13 1.48
CA TRP A 68 12.95 4.58 0.96
C TRP A 68 13.83 5.13 2.08
N LYS A 69 13.26 5.91 3.00
CA LYS A 69 13.98 6.48 4.14
C LYS A 69 14.44 5.43 5.15
N GLU A 70 13.59 4.46 5.50
CA GLU A 70 13.87 3.54 6.61
C GLU A 70 14.49 2.19 6.22
N ARG A 71 14.36 1.76 4.96
CA ARG A 71 14.90 0.48 4.48
C ARG A 71 16.00 0.66 3.46
N SER A 72 15.64 0.94 2.22
CA SER A 72 16.58 1.17 1.12
C SER A 72 15.83 1.64 -0.13
N ALA A 73 16.59 2.20 -1.09
CA ALA A 73 16.05 2.52 -2.42
C ALA A 73 15.56 1.26 -3.15
N GLU A 74 16.23 0.13 -2.97
CA GLU A 74 15.83 -1.15 -3.55
C GLU A 74 14.49 -1.63 -3.00
N ALA A 75 14.30 -1.63 -1.68
CA ALA A 75 13.04 -2.01 -1.05
C ALA A 75 11.87 -1.09 -1.50
N ALA A 76 12.13 0.21 -1.60
CA ALA A 76 11.15 1.16 -2.12
C ALA A 76 10.81 0.90 -3.60
N SER A 77 11.81 0.55 -4.42
CA SER A 77 11.58 0.20 -5.82
C SER A 77 10.69 -1.05 -5.96
N LEU A 78 10.93 -2.11 -5.18
CA LEU A 78 10.07 -3.30 -5.17
C LEU A 78 8.63 -2.96 -4.75
N TYR A 79 8.46 -2.10 -3.75
CA TYR A 79 7.15 -1.60 -3.34
C TYR A 79 6.43 -0.86 -4.47
N PHE A 80 7.10 0.08 -5.14
CA PHE A 80 6.50 0.85 -6.23
C PHE A 80 6.19 -0.01 -7.45
N THR A 81 7.07 -0.96 -7.78
CA THR A 81 6.81 -1.95 -8.83
C THR A 81 5.54 -2.75 -8.53
N GLY A 82 5.41 -3.25 -7.29
CA GLY A 82 4.20 -3.95 -6.86
C GLY A 82 2.97 -3.05 -6.92
N TYR A 83 3.05 -1.82 -6.39
CA TYR A 83 1.94 -0.87 -6.40
C TYR A 83 1.43 -0.57 -7.82
N VAL A 84 2.32 -0.29 -8.76
CA VAL A 84 1.94 0.00 -10.16
C VAL A 84 1.34 -1.23 -10.83
N LEU A 85 1.91 -2.42 -10.57
CA LEU A 85 1.41 -3.67 -11.13
C LEU A 85 -0.01 -3.98 -10.65
N GLU A 86 -0.27 -3.86 -9.34
CA GLU A 86 -1.61 -3.99 -8.76
C GLU A 86 -2.58 -2.94 -9.31
N LYS A 87 -2.13 -1.69 -9.48
CA LYS A 87 -2.96 -0.63 -10.05
C LYS A 87 -3.32 -0.88 -11.50
N ALA A 88 -2.39 -1.41 -12.30
CA ALA A 88 -2.63 -1.78 -13.69
C ALA A 88 -3.66 -2.92 -13.80
N LEU A 89 -3.55 -3.94 -12.95
CA LEU A 89 -4.53 -5.03 -12.86
C LEU A 89 -5.93 -4.52 -12.48
N ALA A 90 -6.02 -3.60 -11.53
CA ALA A 90 -7.30 -2.99 -11.15
C ALA A 90 -7.93 -2.16 -12.28
N VAL A 91 -7.10 -1.47 -13.08
CA VAL A 91 -7.55 -0.68 -14.23
C VAL A 91 -7.98 -1.58 -15.39
N ASP A 92 -7.26 -2.69 -15.63
CA ASP A 92 -7.63 -3.72 -16.61
C ASP A 92 -9.02 -4.30 -16.31
N ASN A 93 -9.25 -4.65 -15.03
CA ASN A 93 -10.56 -5.11 -14.55
C ASN A 93 -11.67 -4.07 -14.76
N LEU A 94 -11.37 -2.78 -14.64
CA LEU A 94 -12.35 -1.72 -14.87
C LEU A 94 -12.82 -1.70 -16.33
N PHE A 95 -11.88 -1.78 -17.28
CA PHE A 95 -12.22 -1.80 -18.70
C PHE A 95 -13.00 -3.06 -19.09
N ALA A 96 -12.68 -4.21 -18.51
CA ALA A 96 -13.42 -5.45 -18.73
C ALA A 96 -14.90 -5.36 -18.31
N PHE A 97 -15.26 -4.50 -17.34
CA PHE A 97 -16.65 -4.29 -16.93
C PHE A 97 -17.38 -3.20 -17.74
N PHE A 98 -16.65 -2.32 -18.42
CA PHE A 98 -17.23 -1.21 -19.20
C PHE A 98 -17.33 -1.48 -20.70
N LEU A 99 -16.70 -2.54 -21.21
CA LEU A 99 -16.76 -2.98 -22.60
C LEU A 99 -17.78 -4.13 -22.76
#